data_AF-A0A8H3DML3-F1
#
_entry.id   AF-A0A8H3DML3-F1
#
_cell.length_a   1.000
_cell.length_b   1.000
_cell.length_c   1.000
_cell.angle_alpha   90.00
_cell.angle_beta   90.00
_cell.angle_gamma   90.00
#
_symmetry.space_group_name_H-M   'P 1'
#
loop_
_entity.id
_entity.type
_entity.pdbx_description
1 polymer ?
#
loop_
_entity_poly.entity_id
_entity_poly.type
_entity_poly.pdbx_seq_one_letter_code
_entity_poly.pdbx_strand_id
1 'polypeptide(L)'
;MAQLILAATTAAALAPHAAEVVTLATTVSQAVAVLTKSIKTARDRHHEAQDVGFQTWVRKAEERSRIYYEQGASGPISWVFTHGTEIPQGALVCGEDIDGSPLYVCRTFHRGGIHFGKAGRGFKTGAMFGYDGKELEIEFYEVLVANEYAVRWETATYPFIVRKYNGGTLVEGGNEHDGSPMFIARAFYWGGTHPGKTSSMLKGANITFAGKEHCMKDYQVLVQSDPGYASIAVLELD
;
A
#
# COMPACT_ATOMS: atom_id res chain seq x y z
N MET A 1 28.00 36.76 17.00
CA MET A 1 27.97 36.18 15.64
C MET A 1 27.55 34.70 15.59
N ALA A 2 27.50 33.95 16.70
CA ALA A 2 27.17 32.51 16.67
C ALA A 2 25.70 32.14 17.02
N GLN A 3 24.83 33.10 17.39
CA GLN A 3 23.43 32.82 17.76
C GLN A 3 22.41 33.10 16.66
N LEU A 4 22.81 33.67 15.52
CA LEU A 4 21.89 34.01 14.43
C LEU A 4 21.82 32.94 13.32
N ILE A 5 22.70 31.94 13.35
CA ILE A 5 22.77 30.88 12.33
C ILE A 5 21.90 29.66 12.71
N LEU A 6 21.61 29.43 14.00
CA LEU A 6 20.84 28.26 14.45
C LEU A 6 19.31 28.38 14.26
N ALA A 7 18.78 29.60 14.10
CA ALA A 7 17.36 29.83 13.85
C ALA A 7 16.97 29.72 12.36
N ALA A 8 17.95 29.88 11.45
CA ALA A 8 17.71 29.77 10.01
C ALA A 8 17.72 28.30 9.53
N THR A 9 18.43 27.41 10.20
CA THR A 9 18.49 25.98 9.87
C THR A 9 17.29 25.18 10.35
N THR A 10 16.58 25.64 11.39
CA THR A 10 15.33 25.00 11.87
C THR A 10 14.12 25.43 11.04
N ALA A 11 14.05 26.66 10.53
CA ALA A 11 12.93 27.11 9.70
C ALA A 11 12.88 26.44 8.31
N ALA A 12 14.04 26.07 7.74
CA ALA A 12 14.11 25.42 6.42
C ALA A 12 13.66 23.95 6.43
N ALA A 13 13.75 23.25 7.58
CA ALA A 13 13.29 21.88 7.73
C ALA A 13 11.77 21.75 7.95
N LEU A 14 11.11 22.82 8.41
CA LEU A 14 9.64 22.86 8.58
C LEU A 14 8.88 23.22 7.29
N ALA A 15 9.54 23.86 6.32
CA ALA A 15 8.94 24.31 5.08
C ALA A 15 8.45 23.18 4.13
N PRO A 16 9.21 22.08 3.88
CA PRO A 16 8.72 20.99 3.04
C PRO A 16 7.56 20.24 3.69
N HIS A 17 7.57 20.10 5.03
CA HIS A 17 6.46 19.48 5.76
C HIS A 17 5.16 20.29 5.70
N ALA A 18 5.24 21.62 5.81
CA ALA A 18 4.06 22.45 5.71
C ALA A 18 3.41 22.37 4.32
N ALA A 19 4.22 22.33 3.25
CA ALA A 19 3.73 22.17 1.89
C ALA A 19 3.03 20.81 1.69
N GLU A 20 3.65 19.71 2.14
CA GLU A 20 3.08 18.36 2.06
C GLU A 20 1.77 18.23 2.85
N VAL A 21 1.70 18.81 4.05
CA VAL A 21 0.50 18.83 4.90
C VAL A 21 -0.64 19.64 4.26
N VAL A 22 -0.33 20.76 3.60
CA VAL A 22 -1.31 21.59 2.87
C VAL A 22 -1.83 20.87 1.61
N THR A 23 -0.97 20.16 0.87
CA THR A 23 -1.42 19.28 -0.22
C THR A 23 -2.35 18.19 0.30
N LEU A 24 -2.02 17.54 1.42
CA LEU A 24 -2.85 16.50 2.01
C LEU A 24 -4.25 17.01 2.38
N ALA A 25 -4.34 18.19 3.00
CA ALA A 25 -5.62 18.85 3.33
C ALA A 25 -6.45 19.21 2.09
N THR A 26 -5.79 19.56 0.98
CA THR A 26 -6.43 19.85 -0.30
C THR A 26 -6.94 18.56 -0.96
N THR A 27 -6.16 17.48 -0.92
CA THR A 27 -6.55 16.14 -1.35
C THR A 27 -7.77 15.63 -0.58
N VAL A 28 -7.84 15.84 0.74
CA VAL A 28 -9.03 15.51 1.57
C VAL A 28 -10.28 16.20 1.02
N SER A 29 -10.19 17.51 0.82
CA SER A 29 -11.33 18.29 0.35
C SER A 29 -11.76 17.87 -1.05
N GLN A 30 -10.82 17.50 -1.93
CA GLN A 30 -11.12 17.00 -3.27
C GLN A 30 -11.73 15.60 -3.24
N ALA A 31 -11.16 14.65 -2.50
CA ALA A 31 -11.67 13.29 -2.33
C ALA A 31 -13.09 13.33 -1.77
N VAL A 32 -13.29 14.06 -0.67
CA VAL A 32 -14.61 14.25 -0.05
C VAL A 32 -15.57 14.93 -1.02
N ALA A 33 -15.16 15.94 -1.78
CA ALA A 33 -16.04 16.61 -2.75
C ALA A 33 -16.45 15.72 -3.93
N VAL A 34 -15.50 14.97 -4.52
CA VAL A 34 -15.76 14.00 -5.60
C VAL A 34 -16.75 12.95 -5.13
N LEU A 35 -16.52 12.40 -3.93
CA LEU A 35 -17.37 11.34 -3.39
C LEU A 35 -18.74 11.85 -2.94
N THR A 36 -18.82 13.03 -2.31
CA THR A 36 -20.10 13.66 -1.93
C THR A 36 -20.97 13.95 -3.15
N LYS A 37 -20.35 14.28 -4.29
CA LYS A 37 -21.05 14.46 -5.57
C LYS A 37 -21.59 13.12 -6.10
N SER A 38 -20.82 12.05 -6.01
CA SER A 38 -21.26 10.70 -6.41
C SER A 38 -22.42 10.17 -5.54
N ILE A 39 -22.36 10.37 -4.21
CA ILE A 39 -23.38 9.94 -3.23
C ILE A 39 -24.76 10.54 -3.50
N LYS A 40 -24.83 11.82 -3.91
CA LYS A 40 -26.11 12.50 -4.21
C LYS A 40 -26.89 11.86 -5.38
N THR A 41 -26.29 10.92 -6.09
CA THR A 41 -26.84 10.31 -7.31
C THR A 41 -27.27 8.85 -7.12
N ALA A 42 -26.94 8.19 -6.00
CA ALA A 42 -27.19 6.76 -5.79
C ALA A 42 -28.45 6.50 -4.95
N ARG A 43 -29.30 5.55 -5.39
CA ARG A 43 -30.65 5.27 -4.85
C ARG A 43 -30.77 3.98 -4.01
N ASP A 44 -29.64 3.33 -3.66
CA ASP A 44 -29.63 1.99 -3.04
C ASP A 44 -28.81 1.93 -1.74
N ARG A 45 -29.34 1.26 -0.71
CA ARG A 45 -28.71 1.09 0.63
C ARG A 45 -27.34 0.39 0.62
N HIS A 46 -27.08 -0.51 -0.34
CA HIS A 46 -25.78 -1.18 -0.46
C HIS A 46 -24.70 -0.21 -0.98
N HIS A 47 -25.05 0.64 -1.95
CA HIS A 47 -24.14 1.71 -2.40
C HIS A 47 -23.88 2.70 -1.26
N GLU A 48 -24.91 3.07 -0.50
CA GLU A 48 -24.78 3.95 0.66
C GLU A 48 -23.85 3.38 1.75
N ALA A 49 -23.99 2.09 2.12
CA ALA A 49 -23.11 1.46 3.10
C ALA A 49 -21.65 1.37 2.61
N GLN A 50 -21.46 1.08 1.33
CA GLN A 50 -20.13 1.10 0.70
C GLN A 50 -19.54 2.52 0.72
N ASP A 51 -20.35 3.53 0.44
CA ASP A 51 -19.93 4.93 0.45
C ASP A 51 -19.54 5.39 1.87
N VAL A 52 -20.33 5.07 2.90
CA VAL A 52 -20.01 5.39 4.29
C VAL A 52 -18.74 4.69 4.75
N GLY A 53 -18.58 3.40 4.41
CA GLY A 53 -17.37 2.64 4.71
C GLY A 53 -16.14 3.26 4.03
N PHE A 54 -16.27 3.66 2.78
CA PHE A 54 -15.20 4.32 2.03
C PHE A 54 -14.83 5.68 2.63
N GLN A 55 -15.81 6.54 2.94
CA GLN A 55 -15.58 7.83 3.62
C GLN A 55 -14.86 7.65 4.96
N THR A 56 -15.27 6.65 5.73
CA THR A 56 -14.67 6.35 7.03
C THR A 56 -13.23 5.89 6.86
N TRP A 57 -12.95 5.06 5.86
CA TRP A 57 -11.60 4.62 5.55
C TRP A 57 -10.71 5.78 5.09
N VAL A 58 -11.18 6.65 4.19
CA VAL A 58 -10.44 7.83 3.71
C VAL A 58 -10.01 8.72 4.87
N ARG A 59 -10.92 9.09 5.78
CA ARG A 59 -10.57 9.89 6.97
C ARG A 59 -9.49 9.24 7.82
N LYS A 60 -9.54 7.92 7.99
CA LYS A 60 -8.52 7.17 8.74
C LYS A 60 -7.19 7.09 8.00
N ALA A 61 -7.21 7.01 6.66
CA ALA A 61 -6.03 6.98 5.82
C ALA A 61 -5.29 8.33 5.84
N GLU A 62 -6.05 9.42 5.76
CA GLU A 62 -5.52 10.78 5.91
C GLU A 62 -4.91 10.99 7.29
N GLU A 63 -5.59 10.55 8.36
CA GLU A 63 -5.04 10.62 9.72
C GLU A 63 -3.70 9.89 9.83
N ARG A 64 -3.62 8.65 9.33
CA ARG A 64 -2.36 7.88 9.31
C ARG A 64 -1.25 8.62 8.56
N SER A 65 -1.59 9.24 7.43
CA SER A 65 -0.63 9.93 6.58
C SER A 65 -0.16 11.24 7.21
N ARG A 66 -1.08 11.99 7.82
CA ARG A 66 -0.74 13.19 8.57
C ARG A 66 0.22 12.86 9.70
N ILE A 67 -0.06 11.81 10.49
CA ILE A 67 0.87 11.34 11.54
C ILE A 67 2.22 10.95 10.94
N TYR A 68 2.23 10.22 9.83
CA TYR A 68 3.47 9.83 9.14
C TYR A 68 4.32 11.04 8.73
N TYR A 69 3.71 12.08 8.15
CA TYR A 69 4.45 13.27 7.77
C TYR A 69 4.84 14.10 9.01
N GLU A 70 3.94 14.37 9.95
CA GLU A 70 4.25 15.21 11.10
C GLU A 70 5.26 14.59 12.09
N GLN A 71 5.23 13.26 12.24
CA GLN A 71 5.95 12.55 13.30
C GLN A 71 6.96 11.52 12.76
N GLY A 72 6.97 11.27 11.46
CA GLY A 72 7.74 10.20 10.84
C GLY A 72 7.06 8.83 10.93
N ALA A 73 7.73 7.81 10.39
CA ALA A 73 7.26 6.44 10.45
C ALA A 73 7.22 5.91 11.90
N SER A 74 6.08 5.37 12.32
CA SER A 74 5.91 4.76 13.65
C SER A 74 6.51 3.35 13.76
N GLY A 75 7.01 2.80 12.66
CA GLY A 75 7.58 1.46 12.56
C GLY A 75 8.19 1.21 11.17
N PRO A 76 8.64 -0.03 10.90
CA PRO A 76 9.31 -0.37 9.64
C PRO A 76 8.38 -0.32 8.42
N ILE A 77 7.06 -0.33 8.63
CA ILE A 77 6.04 -0.29 7.59
C ILE A 77 5.04 0.81 7.95
N SER A 78 4.63 1.57 6.94
CA SER A 78 3.62 2.62 7.01
C SER A 78 2.75 2.58 5.76
N TRP A 79 1.51 3.06 5.88
CA TRP A 79 0.59 3.22 4.76
C TRP A 79 0.29 4.69 4.60
N VAL A 80 0.60 5.23 3.42
CA VAL A 80 0.52 6.67 3.14
C VAL A 80 -0.51 6.91 2.04
N PHE A 81 -1.56 7.64 2.39
CA PHE A 81 -2.66 8.05 1.55
C PHE A 81 -2.21 9.06 0.51
N THR A 82 -2.66 8.84 -0.72
CA THR A 82 -2.32 9.63 -1.90
C THR A 82 -3.42 9.48 -2.94
N HIS A 83 -3.25 10.14 -4.08
CA HIS A 83 -4.22 10.09 -5.17
C HIS A 83 -3.60 10.25 -6.55
N GLY A 84 -4.36 9.90 -7.59
CA GLY A 84 -3.90 9.99 -8.97
C GLY A 84 -2.60 9.20 -9.15
N THR A 85 -1.61 9.74 -9.85
CA THR A 85 -0.33 9.07 -10.12
C THR A 85 0.77 9.35 -9.09
N GLU A 86 0.41 9.98 -7.96
CA GLU A 86 1.38 10.30 -6.92
C GLU A 86 1.87 9.02 -6.21
N ILE A 87 3.18 9.00 -5.92
CA ILE A 87 3.85 7.93 -5.18
C ILE A 87 4.68 8.59 -4.08
N PRO A 88 4.37 8.35 -2.79
CA PRO A 88 5.09 8.92 -1.65
C PRO A 88 6.59 8.59 -1.65
N GLN A 89 7.40 9.48 -1.09
CA GLN A 89 8.81 9.19 -0.83
C GLN A 89 8.95 7.98 0.11
N GLY A 90 9.90 7.10 -0.18
CA GLY A 90 10.10 5.87 0.59
C GLY A 90 9.10 4.76 0.30
N ALA A 91 8.21 4.93 -0.69
CA ALA A 91 7.35 3.84 -1.17
C ALA A 91 8.21 2.63 -1.57
N LEU A 92 7.85 1.46 -1.06
CA LEU A 92 8.60 0.23 -1.30
C LEU A 92 8.37 -0.24 -2.74
N VAL A 93 9.44 -0.33 -3.54
CA VAL A 93 9.37 -0.95 -4.87
C VAL A 93 9.12 -2.44 -4.68
N CYS A 94 7.93 -2.89 -5.09
CA CYS A 94 7.47 -4.26 -4.89
C CYS A 94 7.58 -5.11 -6.16
N GLY A 95 7.89 -4.49 -7.28
CA GLY A 95 8.08 -5.14 -8.57
C GLY A 95 8.33 -4.12 -9.67
N GLU A 96 8.19 -4.57 -10.91
CA GLU A 96 8.42 -3.79 -12.11
C GLU A 96 7.43 -4.21 -13.20
N ASP A 97 6.97 -3.26 -13.99
CA ASP A 97 6.16 -3.52 -15.18
C ASP A 97 7.07 -3.95 -16.35
N ILE A 98 6.47 -4.31 -17.49
CA ILE A 98 7.17 -4.85 -18.67
C ILE A 98 8.26 -3.90 -19.18
N ASP A 99 8.04 -2.59 -19.04
CA ASP A 99 8.98 -1.54 -19.48
C ASP A 99 10.06 -1.21 -18.43
N GLY A 100 10.10 -1.95 -17.32
CA GLY A 100 11.00 -1.71 -16.19
C GLY A 100 10.52 -0.59 -15.25
N SER A 101 9.34 0.00 -15.49
CA SER A 101 8.78 1.00 -14.57
C SER A 101 8.48 0.37 -13.20
N PRO A 102 8.83 1.04 -12.09
CA PRO A 102 8.62 0.48 -10.76
C PRO A 102 7.14 0.35 -10.41
N LEU A 103 6.79 -0.75 -9.76
CA LEU A 103 5.46 -1.03 -9.22
C LEU A 103 5.49 -1.05 -7.70
N TYR A 104 4.44 -0.48 -7.10
CA TYR A 104 4.27 -0.33 -5.66
C TYR A 104 3.00 -1.07 -5.21
N VAL A 105 2.90 -1.42 -3.93
CA VAL A 105 1.64 -1.93 -3.39
C VAL A 105 0.72 -0.76 -3.03
N CYS A 106 -0.51 -0.80 -3.51
CA CYS A 106 -1.58 0.13 -3.13
C CYS A 106 -2.72 -0.59 -2.44
N ARG A 107 -3.44 0.08 -1.54
CA ARG A 107 -4.69 -0.45 -0.94
C ARG A 107 -5.81 0.57 -0.87
N THR A 108 -7.04 0.09 -0.89
CA THR A 108 -8.25 0.90 -0.80
C THR A 108 -9.38 0.13 -0.11
N PHE A 109 -10.42 0.84 0.31
CA PHE A 109 -11.64 0.21 0.82
C PHE A 109 -12.57 -0.16 -0.33
N HIS A 110 -13.01 -1.42 -0.38
CA HIS A 110 -13.96 -1.90 -1.37
C HIS A 110 -14.86 -2.99 -0.76
N ARG A 111 -16.18 -2.89 -0.94
CA ARG A 111 -17.17 -3.89 -0.53
C ARG A 111 -17.00 -4.43 0.90
N GLY A 112 -16.71 -3.55 1.86
CA GLY A 112 -16.59 -3.92 3.28
C GLY A 112 -15.20 -4.38 3.71
N GLY A 113 -14.27 -4.59 2.77
CA GLY A 113 -12.89 -4.98 3.04
C GLY A 113 -11.86 -3.93 2.62
N ILE A 114 -10.60 -4.20 2.96
CA ILE A 114 -9.44 -3.48 2.45
C ILE A 114 -8.77 -4.36 1.41
N HIS A 115 -8.82 -3.93 0.16
CA HIS A 115 -8.25 -4.66 -0.97
C HIS A 115 -7.06 -3.91 -1.55
N PHE A 116 -6.13 -4.64 -2.13
CA PHE A 116 -4.86 -4.10 -2.59
C PHE A 116 -4.37 -4.78 -3.87
N GLY A 117 -3.47 -4.08 -4.54
CA GLY A 117 -2.90 -4.45 -5.83
C GLY A 117 -1.66 -3.63 -6.11
N LYS A 118 -1.59 -3.04 -7.31
CA LYS A 118 -0.41 -2.33 -7.81
C LYS A 118 -0.68 -0.86 -8.10
N ALA A 119 0.26 0.00 -7.72
CA ALA A 119 0.35 1.40 -8.13
C ALA A 119 1.59 1.64 -9.00
N GLY A 120 1.52 2.66 -9.84
CA GLY A 120 2.58 3.01 -10.78
C GLY A 120 2.32 4.38 -11.40
N ARG A 121 3.38 5.17 -11.58
CA ARG A 121 3.29 6.53 -12.13
C ARG A 121 2.79 6.56 -13.58
N GLY A 122 2.95 5.46 -14.32
CA GLY A 122 2.48 5.31 -15.70
C GLY A 122 1.01 4.91 -15.84
N PHE A 123 0.30 4.62 -14.74
CA PHE A 123 -1.11 4.21 -14.80
C PHE A 123 -2.06 5.39 -14.94
N LYS A 124 -3.19 5.18 -15.62
CA LYS A 124 -4.17 6.23 -15.92
C LYS A 124 -4.74 6.90 -14.65
N THR A 125 -5.15 6.11 -13.66
CA THR A 125 -5.64 6.59 -12.35
C THR A 125 -4.58 6.46 -11.26
N GLY A 126 -3.38 5.97 -11.63
CA GLY A 126 -2.22 5.72 -10.76
C GLY A 126 -2.21 4.40 -10.00
N ALA A 127 -3.36 3.77 -9.76
CA ALA A 127 -3.42 2.49 -9.06
C ALA A 127 -4.57 1.58 -9.51
N MET A 128 -4.42 0.28 -9.25
CA MET A 128 -5.43 -0.74 -9.53
C MET A 128 -5.32 -1.95 -8.60
N PHE A 129 -6.42 -2.66 -8.41
CA PHE A 129 -6.43 -3.89 -7.63
C PHE A 129 -7.33 -4.97 -8.24
N GLY A 130 -7.07 -6.23 -7.87
CA GLY A 130 -7.85 -7.37 -8.33
C GLY A 130 -9.08 -7.58 -7.46
N TYR A 131 -10.24 -7.82 -8.06
CA TYR A 131 -11.44 -8.25 -7.33
C TYR A 131 -12.39 -8.98 -8.27
N ASP A 132 -12.90 -10.14 -7.82
CA ASP A 132 -13.86 -10.96 -8.58
C ASP A 132 -13.41 -11.25 -10.03
N GLY A 133 -12.13 -11.60 -10.19
CA GLY A 133 -11.52 -11.92 -11.48
C GLY A 133 -11.18 -10.72 -12.38
N LYS A 134 -11.47 -9.48 -11.93
CA LYS A 134 -11.26 -8.25 -12.70
C LYS A 134 -10.19 -7.36 -12.07
N GLU A 135 -9.56 -6.54 -12.91
CA GLU A 135 -8.73 -5.43 -12.48
C GLU A 135 -9.58 -4.14 -12.41
N LEU A 136 -9.54 -3.46 -11.27
CA LEU A 136 -10.31 -2.25 -11.01
C LEU A 136 -9.35 -1.08 -10.78
N GLU A 137 -9.47 -0.04 -11.61
CA GLU A 137 -8.74 1.23 -11.47
C GLU A 137 -9.26 2.03 -10.27
N ILE A 138 -8.34 2.65 -9.53
CA ILE A 138 -8.65 3.48 -8.35
C ILE A 138 -7.84 4.76 -8.38
N GLU A 139 -8.45 5.85 -7.91
CA GLU A 139 -7.83 7.18 -7.85
C GLU A 139 -7.35 7.54 -6.43
N PHE A 140 -8.04 7.07 -5.38
CA PHE A 140 -7.68 7.33 -3.97
C PHE A 140 -7.27 6.04 -3.28
N TYR A 141 -6.04 6.02 -2.76
CA TYR A 141 -5.43 4.81 -2.23
C TYR A 141 -4.33 5.13 -1.21
N GLU A 142 -3.94 4.15 -0.41
CA GLU A 142 -2.70 4.21 0.35
C GLU A 142 -1.61 3.42 -0.36
N VAL A 143 -0.37 3.92 -0.34
CA VAL A 143 0.83 3.21 -0.81
C VAL A 143 1.59 2.66 0.37
N LEU A 144 2.14 1.44 0.22
CA LEU A 144 3.04 0.85 1.19
C LEU A 144 4.40 1.57 1.17
N VAL A 145 4.73 2.20 2.30
CA VAL A 145 6.05 2.76 2.59
C VAL A 145 6.73 1.84 3.59
N ALA A 146 7.97 1.44 3.33
CA ALA A 146 8.68 0.54 4.22
C ALA A 146 10.19 0.79 4.22
N ASN A 147 10.82 0.52 5.35
CA ASN A 147 12.26 0.35 5.40
C ASN A 147 12.61 -0.95 4.68
N GLU A 148 13.26 -0.85 3.52
CA GLU A 148 13.63 -2.01 2.69
C GLU A 148 14.54 -3.01 3.42
N TYR A 149 15.32 -2.58 4.41
CA TYR A 149 16.17 -3.47 5.22
C TYR A 149 15.38 -4.24 6.28
N ALA A 150 14.15 -3.82 6.58
CA ALA A 150 13.28 -4.45 7.56
C ALA A 150 12.29 -5.43 6.93
N VAL A 151 12.26 -5.55 5.60
CA VAL A 151 11.36 -6.45 4.87
C VAL A 151 12.12 -7.27 3.84
N ARG A 152 11.59 -8.43 3.47
CA ARG A 152 12.14 -9.26 2.40
C ARG A 152 11.04 -10.08 1.74
N TRP A 153 11.36 -10.61 0.57
CA TRP A 153 10.47 -11.49 -0.18
C TRP A 153 10.83 -12.94 0.08
N GLU A 154 9.86 -13.74 0.50
CA GLU A 154 10.03 -15.17 0.78
C GLU A 154 9.18 -15.99 -0.18
N THR A 155 9.74 -17.06 -0.73
CA THR A 155 8.99 -17.97 -1.61
C THR A 155 7.90 -18.67 -0.81
N ALA A 156 6.66 -18.61 -1.31
CA ALA A 156 5.51 -19.31 -0.74
C ALA A 156 5.00 -20.38 -1.71
N THR A 157 4.29 -21.37 -1.16
CA THR A 157 3.72 -22.48 -1.92
C THR A 157 2.25 -22.65 -1.59
N TYR A 158 1.53 -23.34 -2.48
CA TYR A 158 0.16 -23.78 -2.23
C TYR A 158 0.15 -25.16 -1.52
N PRO A 159 -0.71 -25.38 -0.51
CA PRO A 159 -1.62 -24.42 0.11
C PRO A 159 -0.88 -23.36 0.92
N PHE A 160 -1.34 -22.11 0.83
CA PHE A 160 -0.79 -21.02 1.61
C PHE A 160 -1.19 -21.18 3.08
N ILE A 161 -0.20 -21.11 3.99
CA ILE A 161 -0.41 -21.26 5.43
C ILE A 161 0.14 -20.02 6.11
N VAL A 162 -0.70 -19.38 6.92
CA VAL A 162 -0.30 -18.23 7.75
C VAL A 162 0.60 -18.74 8.88
N ARG A 163 1.89 -18.41 8.81
CA ARG A 163 2.92 -18.75 9.79
C ARG A 163 4.07 -17.74 9.71
N LYS A 164 5.07 -17.88 10.58
CA LYS A 164 6.36 -17.20 10.37
C LYS A 164 7.10 -17.79 9.18
N TYR A 165 7.76 -16.94 8.40
CA TYR A 165 8.57 -17.32 7.25
C TYR A 165 10.03 -16.98 7.57
N ASN A 166 10.87 -18.00 7.75
CA ASN A 166 12.28 -17.84 8.13
C ASN A 166 12.49 -16.84 9.29
N GLY A 167 11.71 -17.01 10.36
CA GLY A 167 11.75 -16.14 11.54
C GLY A 167 11.11 -14.76 11.39
N GLY A 168 10.63 -14.38 10.19
CA GLY A 168 9.91 -13.14 9.96
C GLY A 168 8.39 -13.29 9.98
N THR A 169 7.71 -12.16 10.10
CA THR A 169 6.24 -12.07 10.16
C THR A 169 5.67 -11.61 8.82
N LEU A 170 4.62 -12.27 8.33
CA LEU A 170 3.96 -11.88 7.08
C LEU A 170 3.40 -10.45 7.16
N VAL A 171 3.52 -9.70 6.07
CA VAL A 171 2.93 -8.35 5.98
C VAL A 171 1.49 -8.44 5.47
N GLU A 172 0.55 -8.04 6.33
CA GLU A 172 -0.86 -7.89 5.95
C GLU A 172 -1.05 -6.66 5.05
N GLY A 173 -1.69 -6.88 3.90
CA GLY A 173 -2.05 -5.79 2.96
C GLY A 173 -3.45 -5.24 3.21
N GLY A 174 -4.33 -6.08 3.78
CA GLY A 174 -5.74 -5.76 3.97
C GLY A 174 -6.53 -6.99 4.40
N ASN A 175 -7.85 -6.93 4.24
CA ASN A 175 -8.78 -7.94 4.75
C ASN A 175 -10.02 -8.02 3.87
N GLU A 176 -10.63 -9.20 3.82
CA GLU A 176 -11.96 -9.41 3.26
C GLU A 176 -13.04 -8.77 4.15
N HIS A 177 -14.27 -8.71 3.64
CA HIS A 177 -15.42 -8.13 4.35
C HIS A 177 -15.74 -8.80 5.69
N ASP A 178 -15.38 -10.07 5.87
CA ASP A 178 -15.54 -10.86 7.09
C ASP A 178 -14.37 -10.65 8.09
N GLY A 179 -13.39 -9.82 7.72
CA GLY A 179 -12.18 -9.57 8.49
C GLY A 179 -11.04 -10.57 8.22
N SER A 180 -11.24 -11.57 7.34
CA SER A 180 -10.19 -12.53 6.99
C SER A 180 -8.98 -11.81 6.37
N PRO A 181 -7.76 -12.01 6.87
CA PRO A 181 -6.60 -11.27 6.42
C PRO A 181 -6.11 -11.73 5.04
N MET A 182 -5.57 -10.77 4.29
CA MET A 182 -4.87 -11.00 3.03
C MET A 182 -3.44 -10.44 3.14
N PHE A 183 -2.48 -11.15 2.55
CA PHE A 183 -1.06 -10.85 2.66
C PHE A 183 -0.48 -10.39 1.34
N ILE A 184 0.50 -9.49 1.42
CA ILE A 184 1.18 -8.93 0.26
C ILE A 184 1.98 -10.03 -0.42
N ALA A 185 1.70 -10.22 -1.71
CA ALA A 185 2.40 -11.17 -2.55
C ALA A 185 2.92 -10.46 -3.82
N ARG A 186 3.83 -11.13 -4.52
CA ARG A 186 4.20 -10.77 -5.89
C ARG A 186 4.49 -12.02 -6.71
N ALA A 187 4.31 -11.92 -8.01
CA ALA A 187 4.64 -13.00 -8.94
C ALA A 187 5.17 -12.42 -10.26
N PHE A 188 6.08 -13.17 -10.88
CA PHE A 188 6.52 -12.85 -12.23
C PHE A 188 5.46 -13.30 -13.23
N TYR A 189 5.06 -12.39 -14.13
CA TYR A 189 4.11 -12.68 -15.17
C TYR A 189 4.34 -11.75 -16.36
N TRP A 190 4.38 -12.32 -17.56
CA TRP A 190 4.48 -11.59 -18.82
C TRP A 190 5.61 -10.53 -18.88
N GLY A 191 6.79 -10.85 -18.36
CA GLY A 191 7.96 -9.96 -18.44
C GLY A 191 8.05 -8.92 -17.33
N GLY A 192 7.10 -8.89 -16.38
CA GLY A 192 7.16 -8.03 -15.20
C GLY A 192 6.99 -8.82 -13.89
N THR A 193 7.34 -8.19 -12.78
CA THR A 193 7.03 -8.69 -11.43
C THR A 193 5.90 -7.86 -10.86
N HIS A 194 4.72 -8.47 -10.70
CA HIS A 194 3.52 -7.74 -10.31
C HIS A 194 3.16 -8.01 -8.85
N PRO A 195 2.99 -6.95 -8.02
CA PRO A 195 2.45 -7.10 -6.69
C PRO A 195 0.96 -7.41 -6.73
N GLY A 196 0.51 -8.16 -5.73
CA GLY A 196 -0.84 -8.68 -5.59
C GLY A 196 -1.06 -9.24 -4.20
N LYS A 197 -1.96 -10.21 -4.08
CA LYS A 197 -2.45 -10.72 -2.78
C LYS A 197 -2.49 -12.24 -2.71
N THR A 198 -2.28 -12.78 -1.53
CA THR A 198 -2.54 -14.19 -1.19
C THR A 198 -3.31 -14.26 0.13
N SER A 199 -3.99 -15.37 0.37
CA SER A 199 -4.60 -15.69 1.67
C SER A 199 -4.74 -17.20 1.81
N SER A 200 -5.14 -17.68 3.00
CA SER A 200 -5.43 -19.09 3.23
C SER A 200 -6.59 -19.62 2.36
N MET A 201 -7.43 -18.72 1.86
CA MET A 201 -8.59 -19.04 1.00
C MET A 201 -8.24 -19.03 -0.49
N LEU A 202 -7.13 -18.42 -0.87
CA LEU A 202 -6.69 -18.32 -2.27
C LEU A 202 -5.85 -19.53 -2.68
N LYS A 203 -5.88 -19.83 -3.97
CA LYS A 203 -5.13 -20.96 -4.55
C LYS A 203 -3.68 -20.61 -4.92
N GLY A 204 -3.19 -19.43 -4.53
CA GLY A 204 -1.89 -18.87 -4.90
C GLY A 204 -1.90 -17.35 -4.72
N ALA A 205 -0.99 -16.65 -5.37
CA ALA A 205 -1.02 -15.19 -5.44
C ALA A 205 -1.90 -14.71 -6.59
N ASN A 206 -2.90 -13.90 -6.28
CA ASN A 206 -3.67 -13.17 -7.28
C ASN A 206 -2.96 -11.85 -7.60
N ILE A 207 -2.50 -11.70 -8.85
CA ILE A 207 -1.93 -10.46 -9.40
C ILE A 207 -2.88 -9.89 -10.46
N THR A 208 -2.75 -8.61 -10.79
CA THR A 208 -3.52 -8.02 -11.91
C THR A 208 -2.64 -7.71 -13.11
N PHE A 209 -3.15 -8.04 -14.30
CA PHE A 209 -2.50 -7.76 -15.56
C PHE A 209 -3.52 -7.71 -16.71
N ALA A 210 -3.43 -6.66 -17.53
CA ALA A 210 -4.26 -6.46 -18.73
C ALA A 210 -5.78 -6.61 -18.47
N GLY A 211 -6.29 -5.95 -17.43
CA GLY A 211 -7.73 -5.93 -17.12
C GLY A 211 -8.24 -7.14 -16.33
N LYS A 212 -7.38 -8.12 -16.00
CA LYS A 212 -7.76 -9.38 -15.36
C LYS A 212 -6.95 -9.67 -14.11
N GLU A 213 -7.54 -10.44 -13.21
CA GLU A 213 -6.85 -11.06 -12.08
C GLU A 213 -6.37 -12.46 -12.47
N HIS A 214 -5.09 -12.76 -12.22
CA HIS A 214 -4.44 -14.04 -12.53
C HIS A 214 -3.94 -14.70 -11.25
N CYS A 215 -4.22 -16.00 -11.09
CA CYS A 215 -3.78 -16.78 -9.93
C CYS A 215 -2.46 -17.49 -10.25
N MET A 216 -1.39 -17.07 -9.58
CA MET A 216 -0.02 -17.54 -9.78
C MET A 216 0.37 -18.56 -8.72
N LYS A 217 0.97 -19.68 -9.15
CA LYS A 217 1.43 -20.77 -8.27
C LYS A 217 2.83 -20.56 -7.75
N ASP A 218 3.68 -19.95 -8.56
CA ASP A 218 5.03 -19.53 -8.19
C ASP A 218 4.96 -18.06 -7.79
N TYR A 219 5.13 -17.78 -6.51
CA TYR A 219 5.01 -16.44 -5.97
C TYR A 219 5.82 -16.26 -4.69
N GLN A 220 6.03 -15.01 -4.34
CA GLN A 220 6.67 -14.61 -3.10
C GLN A 220 5.69 -13.82 -2.24
N VAL A 221 5.89 -13.86 -0.93
CA VAL A 221 5.16 -13.06 0.05
C VAL A 221 6.11 -12.09 0.73
N LEU A 222 5.60 -10.91 1.07
CA LEU A 222 6.37 -9.90 1.80
C LEU A 222 6.39 -10.26 3.28
N VAL A 223 7.57 -10.26 3.86
CA VAL A 223 7.83 -10.65 5.24
C VAL A 223 8.62 -9.55 5.93
N GLN A 224 8.14 -9.07 7.06
CA GLN A 224 8.87 -8.19 7.95
C GLN A 224 9.86 -9.02 8.80
N SER A 225 11.10 -8.58 8.86
CA SER A 225 12.13 -9.15 9.72
C SER A 225 11.81 -8.86 11.18
N ASP A 226 11.91 -9.89 12.02
CA ASP A 226 11.86 -9.71 13.47
C ASP A 226 13.19 -9.07 13.92
N PRO A 227 13.18 -8.00 14.74
CA PRO A 227 14.40 -7.32 15.20
C PRO A 227 15.43 -8.26 15.87
N GLY A 228 14.98 -9.38 16.44
CA GLY A 228 15.83 -10.38 17.09
C GLY A 228 16.50 -11.40 16.16
N TYR A 229 16.17 -11.43 14.86
CA TYR A 229 16.73 -12.40 13.90
C TYR A 229 17.91 -11.82 13.08
N ALA A 230 18.06 -10.49 13.07
CA ALA A 230 19.15 -9.81 12.36
C ALA A 230 20.53 -10.05 13.01
N SER A 231 20.59 -10.51 14.27
CA SER A 231 21.85 -10.72 14.98
C SER A 231 22.63 -11.98 14.56
N ILE A 232 22.00 -12.92 13.85
CA ILE A 232 22.68 -14.18 13.46
C ILE A 232 23.28 -14.07 12.06
N ALA A 233 22.62 -13.39 11.11
CA ALA A 233 23.11 -13.29 9.73
C ALA A 233 24.36 -12.39 9.57
N VAL A 234 24.60 -11.48 10.52
CA VAL A 234 25.81 -10.61 10.50
C VAL A 234 27.03 -11.33 11.10
N LEU A 235 26.84 -12.44 11.83
CA LEU A 235 27.93 -13.20 12.46
C LEU A 235 28.50 -14.35 11.60
N GLU A 236 27.96 -14.59 10.40
CA GLU A 236 28.47 -15.63 9.49
C GLU A 236 29.29 -15.07 8.31
N LEU A 237 29.66 -13.79 8.33
CA LEU A 237 30.47 -13.15 7.29
C LEU A 237 31.79 -12.53 7.78
N ASP A 238 32.26 -12.89 8.97
CA ASP A 238 33.62 -12.55 9.45
C ASP A 238 34.53 -13.78 9.58
#